data_AF-L0EHI6-F1
#
_entry.id   AF-L0EHI6-F1
#
_cell.length_a   1.000
_cell.length_b   1.000
_cell.length_c   1.000
_cell.angle_alpha   90.00
_cell.angle_beta   90.00
_cell.angle_gamma   90.00
#
_symmetry.space_group_name_H-M   'P 1'
#
loop_
_entity.id
_entity.type
_entity.pdbx_description
1 polymer ?
#
loop_
_entity_poly.entity_id
_entity_poly.type
_entity_poly.pdbx_seq_one_letter_code
_entity_poly.pdbx_strand_id
1 'polypeptide(L)'
;MNERRPEYKVTGSRRKWAVLAVLTLAAAGLASPWASGRPDGLERVAEDLGFLGREAAVHSFSPMPGYEVAGIPWEAVRTGLAGLIGAVVMAVLLWTALRALARRR
;
A
#
# COMPACT_ATOMS: atom_id res chain seq x y z
N MET A 1 49.26 8.21 -1.27
CA MET A 1 48.05 7.95 -2.07
C MET A 1 46.86 8.38 -1.22
N ASN A 2 46.24 9.52 -1.56
CA ASN A 2 45.16 10.14 -0.78
C ASN A 2 43.84 9.91 -1.53
N GLU A 3 43.15 8.82 -1.21
CA GLU A 3 41.86 8.47 -1.78
C GLU A 3 40.77 9.32 -1.13
N ARG A 4 40.47 10.47 -1.73
CA ARG A 4 39.28 11.25 -1.40
C ARG A 4 38.04 10.43 -1.76
N ARG A 5 37.50 9.69 -0.79
CA ARG A 5 36.20 9.02 -0.93
C ARG A 5 35.15 10.09 -1.28
N PRO A 6 34.37 9.93 -2.36
CA PRO A 6 33.34 10.88 -2.70
C PRO A 6 32.32 10.93 -1.55
N GLU A 7 32.16 12.10 -0.96
CA GLU A 7 31.16 12.35 0.08
C GLU A 7 29.78 12.29 -0.59
N TYR A 8 29.18 11.11 -0.61
CA TYR A 8 27.85 10.91 -1.17
C TYR A 8 26.84 11.60 -0.25
N LYS A 9 26.42 12.83 -0.61
CA LYS A 9 25.39 13.55 0.14
C LYS A 9 24.04 12.85 -0.03
N VAL A 10 23.72 11.95 0.89
CA VAL A 10 22.42 11.23 0.97
C VAL A 10 21.26 12.17 1.34
N THR A 11 21.54 13.40 1.75
CA THR A 11 20.49 14.39 2.03
C THR A 11 19.98 15.04 0.74
N GLY A 12 19.09 14.31 0.05
CA GLY A 12 18.21 14.89 -0.94
C GLY A 12 17.31 15.95 -0.29
N SER A 13 17.15 17.10 -0.95
CA SER A 13 16.26 18.20 -0.54
C SER A 13 14.92 17.68 -0.02
N ARG A 14 14.50 18.13 1.17
CA ARG A 14 13.19 17.79 1.79
C ARG A 14 12.02 18.01 0.82
N ARG A 15 12.15 19.00 -0.07
CA ARG A 15 11.16 19.30 -1.11
C ARG A 15 11.02 18.16 -2.13
N LYS A 16 12.12 17.51 -2.52
CA LYS A 16 12.08 16.38 -3.46
C LYS A 16 11.33 15.18 -2.85
N TRP A 17 11.60 14.88 -1.59
CA TRP A 17 10.91 13.80 -0.87
C TRP A 17 9.41 14.09 -0.66
N ALA A 18 9.05 15.35 -0.38
CA ALA A 18 7.65 15.74 -0.29
C ALA A 18 6.91 15.59 -1.63
N VAL A 19 7.54 15.99 -2.74
CA VAL A 19 6.96 15.81 -4.10
C VAL A 19 6.78 14.33 -4.42
N LEU A 20 7.78 13.50 -4.12
CA LEU A 20 7.67 12.04 -4.32
C LEU A 20 6.55 11.44 -3.49
N ALA A 21 6.40 11.83 -2.22
CA ALA A 21 5.32 11.33 -1.38
C ALA A 21 3.93 11.70 -1.93
N VAL A 22 3.75 12.95 -2.39
CA VAL A 22 2.50 13.40 -3.02
C VAL A 22 2.21 12.61 -4.29
N LEU A 23 3.21 12.40 -5.16
CA LEU A 23 3.06 11.61 -6.37
C LEU A 23 2.66 10.17 -6.07
N THR A 24 3.25 9.55 -5.04
CA THR A 24 2.90 8.20 -4.61
C THR A 24 1.46 8.13 -4.09
N LEU A 25 1.02 9.09 -3.29
CA LEU A 25 -0.37 9.13 -2.79
C LEU A 25 -1.38 9.38 -3.92
N ALA A 26 -1.03 10.26 -4.88
CA ALA A 26 -1.84 10.49 -6.06
C ALA A 26 -1.95 9.22 -6.92
N ALA A 27 -0.83 8.52 -7.15
CA ALA A 27 -0.84 7.24 -7.84
C ALA A 27 -1.65 6.18 -7.07
N ALA A 28 -1.52 6.09 -5.75
CA ALA A 28 -2.30 5.16 -4.94
C ALA A 28 -3.82 5.44 -5.02
N GLY A 29 -4.24 6.70 -4.97
CA GLY A 29 -5.67 7.03 -5.08
C GLY A 29 -6.21 6.89 -6.51
N LEU A 30 -5.47 7.35 -7.51
CA LEU A 30 -5.93 7.44 -8.89
C LEU A 30 -5.70 6.15 -9.68
N ALA A 31 -4.59 5.43 -9.46
CA ALA A 31 -4.29 4.22 -10.23
C ALA A 31 -5.00 2.97 -9.72
N SER A 32 -5.39 2.93 -8.43
CA SER A 32 -6.06 1.76 -7.82
C SER A 32 -7.36 1.34 -8.50
N PRO A 33 -8.24 2.25 -8.96
CA PRO A 33 -9.44 1.88 -9.72
C PRO A 33 -9.16 1.17 -11.06
N TRP A 34 -7.98 1.36 -11.63
CA TRP A 34 -7.54 0.69 -12.85
C TRP A 34 -6.72 -0.58 -12.58
N ALA A 35 -6.63 -1.02 -11.32
CA ALA A 35 -6.02 -2.29 -10.98
C ALA A 35 -6.83 -3.45 -11.61
N SER A 36 -6.15 -4.55 -11.94
CA SER A 36 -6.81 -5.69 -12.59
C SER A 36 -7.81 -6.36 -11.63
N GLY A 37 -9.09 -6.42 -12.01
CA GLY A 37 -10.11 -7.18 -11.28
C GLY A 37 -10.12 -8.69 -11.56
N ARG A 38 -8.97 -9.29 -11.90
CA ARG A 38 -8.87 -10.75 -12.11
C ARG A 38 -8.75 -11.46 -10.77
N PRO A 39 -9.32 -12.67 -10.61
CA PRO A 39 -9.17 -13.42 -9.37
C PRO A 39 -7.69 -13.68 -9.10
N ASP A 40 -7.30 -13.54 -7.84
CA ASP A 40 -5.96 -13.86 -7.42
C ASP A 40 -5.73 -15.39 -7.47
N GLY A 41 -4.50 -15.84 -7.19
CA GLY A 41 -4.18 -17.26 -7.25
C GLY A 41 -4.96 -18.12 -6.24
N LEU A 42 -5.42 -17.54 -5.13
CA LEU A 42 -6.18 -18.24 -4.11
C LEU A 42 -7.65 -18.34 -4.51
N GLU A 43 -8.24 -17.24 -4.97
CA GLU A 43 -9.61 -17.19 -5.50
C GLU A 43 -9.74 -18.09 -6.72
N ARG A 44 -8.76 -18.10 -7.62
CA ARG A 44 -8.78 -18.97 -8.79
C ARG A 44 -8.79 -20.45 -8.42
N VAL A 45 -7.95 -20.86 -7.46
CA VAL A 45 -7.94 -22.24 -6.95
C VAL A 45 -9.25 -22.57 -6.22
N ALA A 46 -9.81 -21.60 -5.48
CA ALA A 46 -11.09 -21.77 -4.80
C ALA A 46 -12.26 -21.93 -5.78
N GLU A 47 -12.23 -21.20 -6.89
CA GLU A 47 -13.18 -21.35 -7.99
C GLU A 47 -13.05 -22.72 -8.65
N ASP A 48 -11.82 -23.11 -9.04
CA ASP A 48 -11.54 -24.38 -9.72
C ASP A 48 -11.93 -25.61 -8.86
N LEU A 49 -11.79 -25.51 -7.54
CA LEU A 49 -12.11 -26.58 -6.58
C LEU A 49 -13.51 -26.44 -5.95
N GLY A 50 -14.31 -25.45 -6.34
CA GLY A 50 -15.71 -25.28 -5.93
C GLY A 50 -15.92 -24.90 -4.46
N PHE A 51 -14.94 -24.22 -3.84
CA PHE A 51 -15.06 -23.71 -2.47
C PHE A 51 -15.01 -22.19 -2.35
N LEU A 52 -15.05 -21.48 -3.47
CA LEU A 52 -15.29 -20.04 -3.53
C LEU A 52 -16.53 -19.68 -2.69
N GLY A 53 -16.40 -18.72 -1.78
CA GLY A 53 -17.43 -18.29 -0.83
C GLY A 53 -17.27 -18.84 0.58
N ARG A 54 -16.44 -19.87 0.83
CA ARG A 54 -16.15 -20.33 2.21
C ARG A 54 -15.35 -19.30 3.01
N GLU A 55 -14.64 -18.41 2.33
CA GLU A 55 -13.89 -17.30 2.89
C GLU A 55 -14.77 -16.18 3.46
N ALA A 56 -16.07 -16.14 3.16
CA ALA A 56 -16.99 -15.08 3.60
C ALA A 56 -17.00 -14.88 5.13
N ALA A 57 -16.89 -15.96 5.90
CA ALA A 57 -16.82 -15.89 7.36
C ALA A 57 -15.52 -15.21 7.85
N VAL A 58 -14.40 -15.39 7.14
CA VAL A 58 -13.10 -14.80 7.46
C VAL A 58 -13.02 -13.36 6.95
N HIS A 59 -13.58 -13.10 5.76
CA HIS A 59 -13.63 -11.76 5.16
C HIS A 59 -14.40 -10.76 6.02
N SER A 60 -15.36 -11.23 6.83
CA SER A 60 -16.08 -10.41 7.81
C SER A 60 -15.19 -9.84 8.92
N PHE A 61 -14.04 -10.47 9.20
CA PHE A 61 -13.03 -9.96 10.14
C PHE A 61 -11.96 -9.09 9.45
N SER A 62 -11.93 -9.08 8.11
CA SER A 62 -10.99 -8.25 7.36
C SER A 62 -11.44 -6.78 7.43
N PRO A 63 -10.53 -5.83 7.70
CA PRO A 63 -10.87 -4.42 7.73
C PRO A 63 -11.27 -3.84 6.35
N MET A 64 -10.81 -4.47 5.26
CA MET A 64 -11.13 -4.08 3.87
C MET A 64 -11.19 -5.34 2.97
N PRO A 65 -12.27 -6.14 3.05
CA PRO A 65 -12.45 -7.28 2.17
C PRO A 65 -12.55 -6.80 0.71
N GLY A 66 -11.89 -7.52 -0.20
CA GLY A 66 -11.90 -7.17 -1.64
C GLY A 66 -11.23 -5.83 -1.96
N TYR A 67 -10.41 -5.27 -1.06
CA TYR A 67 -9.76 -3.96 -1.25
C TYR A 67 -10.75 -2.80 -1.41
N GLU A 68 -11.91 -2.88 -0.76
CA GLU A 68 -12.94 -1.84 -0.80
C GLU A 68 -13.18 -1.17 0.55
N VAL A 69 -13.60 0.10 0.50
CA VAL A 69 -14.11 0.84 1.66
C VAL A 69 -15.64 0.76 1.69
N ALA A 70 -16.18 0.20 2.78
CA ALA A 70 -17.63 0.07 2.96
C ALA A 70 -18.33 1.45 3.05
N GLY A 71 -19.61 1.49 2.65
CA GLY A 71 -20.45 2.69 2.79
C GLY A 71 -20.37 3.73 1.66
N ILE A 72 -19.57 3.47 0.62
CA ILE A 72 -19.46 4.35 -0.56
C ILE A 72 -20.10 3.67 -1.79
N PRO A 73 -20.90 4.38 -2.60
CA PRO A 73 -21.61 3.76 -3.73
C PRO A 73 -20.76 3.66 -5.02
N TRP A 74 -19.67 4.42 -5.12
CA TRP A 74 -18.81 4.46 -6.32
C TRP A 74 -17.61 3.52 -6.16
N GLU A 75 -17.57 2.44 -6.96
CA GLU A 75 -16.51 1.42 -6.94
C GLU A 75 -15.10 2.03 -7.06
N ALA A 76 -14.88 2.91 -8.04
CA ALA A 76 -13.60 3.59 -8.20
C ALA A 76 -13.17 4.39 -6.95
N VAL A 77 -14.13 5.00 -6.25
CA VAL A 77 -13.81 5.75 -5.02
C VAL A 77 -13.49 4.79 -3.87
N ARG A 78 -14.17 3.65 -3.78
CA ARG A 78 -13.88 2.60 -2.78
C ARG A 78 -12.46 2.08 -2.90
N THR A 79 -12.09 1.63 -4.10
CA THR A 79 -10.78 1.02 -4.37
C THR A 79 -9.65 2.06 -4.27
N GLY A 80 -9.89 3.28 -4.76
CA GLY A 80 -8.97 4.40 -4.61
C GLY A 80 -8.67 4.75 -3.15
N LEU A 81 -9.71 4.80 -2.31
CA LEU A 81 -9.54 5.07 -0.88
C LEU A 81 -8.83 3.93 -0.15
N ALA A 82 -9.13 2.67 -0.47
CA ALA A 82 -8.43 1.53 0.11
C ALA A 82 -6.92 1.60 -0.18
N GLY A 83 -6.54 1.92 -1.43
CA GLY A 83 -5.14 2.13 -1.83
C GLY A 83 -4.47 3.28 -1.07
N LEU A 84 -5.17 4.42 -0.91
CA LEU A 84 -4.66 5.57 -0.16
C LEU A 84 -4.45 5.25 1.33
N ILE A 85 -5.41 4.57 1.96
CA ILE A 85 -5.32 4.18 3.37
C ILE A 85 -4.16 3.22 3.56
N GLY A 86 -4.02 2.21 2.70
CA GLY A 86 -2.90 1.26 2.76
C GLY A 86 -1.54 1.93 2.67
N ALA A 87 -1.38 2.88 1.73
CA ALA A 87 -0.14 3.65 1.56
C ALA A 87 0.21 4.47 2.82
N VAL A 88 -0.77 5.16 3.41
CA VAL A 88 -0.57 5.96 4.62
C VAL A 88 -0.22 5.08 5.81
N VAL A 89 -0.96 4.00 6.03
CA VAL A 89 -0.71 3.05 7.13
C VAL A 89 0.71 2.50 7.03
N MET A 90 1.14 2.09 5.83
CA MET A 90 2.46 1.50 5.65
C MET A 90 3.59 2.52 5.82
N ALA A 91 3.38 3.76 5.37
CA ALA A 91 4.33 4.85 5.62
C ALA A 91 4.53 5.12 7.12
N VAL A 92 3.45 5.12 7.90
CA VAL A 92 3.51 5.30 9.37
C VAL A 92 4.22 4.13 10.04
N LEU A 93 3.90 2.89 9.67
CA LEU A 93 4.53 1.68 10.22
C LEU A 93 6.04 1.67 9.94
N LEU A 94 6.46 1.93 8.71
CA LEU A 94 7.88 1.99 8.37
C LEU A 94 8.59 3.13 9.11
N TRP A 95 7.98 4.31 9.18
CA TRP A 95 8.58 5.45 9.88
C TRP A 95 8.79 5.17 11.38
N THR A 96 7.77 4.59 12.04
CA THR A 96 7.84 4.23 13.45
C THR A 96 8.84 3.11 13.71
N ALA A 97 8.86 2.06 12.88
CA ALA A 97 9.82 0.96 12.99
C ALA A 97 11.27 1.43 12.80
N LEU A 98 11.53 2.23 11.76
CA LEU A 98 12.85 2.80 11.52
C LEU A 98 13.29 3.71 12.67
N ARG A 99 12.38 4.53 13.19
CA ARG A 99 12.68 5.41 14.33
C ARG A 99 12.95 4.61 15.60
N ALA A 100 12.23 3.52 15.85
CA ALA A 100 12.47 2.64 16.99
C ALA A 100 13.83 1.93 16.87
N LEU A 101 14.19 1.46 15.68
CA LEU A 101 15.49 0.82 15.43
C LEU A 101 16.65 1.82 15.53
N ALA A 102 16.48 3.04 15.02
CA ALA A 102 17.48 4.09 15.10
C ALA A 102 17.73 4.57 16.54
N ARG A 103 16.74 4.45 17.44
CA ARG A 103 16.92 4.74 18.88
C ARG A 103 17.63 3.61 19.65
N ARG A 104 17.72 2.41 19.07
CA ARG A 104 18.41 1.24 19.68
C ARG A 104 19.89 1.14 19.30
N ARG A 105 20.36 2.04 18.43
CA ARG A 105 21.79 2.26 18.16
C ARG A 105 22.23 3.54 18.85
#